data_AF-A0A3C1WRF8-F1
#
_entry.id   AF-A0A3C1WRF8-F1
#
_cell.length_a   1.000
_cell.length_b   1.000
_cell.length_c   1.000
_cell.angle_alpha   90.00
_cell.angle_beta   90.00
_cell.angle_gamma   90.00
#
_symmetry.space_group_name_H-M   'P 1'
#
loop_
_entity.id
_entity.type
_entity.pdbx_description
1 polymer ?
#
loop_
_entity_poly.entity_id
_entity_poly.type
_entity_poly.pdbx_seq_one_letter_code
_entity_poly.pdbx_strand_id
1 'polypeptide(L)'
;MKMAISEDGTLYLKDLSYEENLKVKSWGLMKYDSKIKMYKGPVSYELLKRIQKVRPLSPEGEQLLRGYKKRQTAVDYVRNLDSPKEYIKAPVKGKLYSHQIKAYDMALIVFGVVSPDDVLPDG
;
A
#
# COMPACT_ATOMS: atom_id res chain seq x y z
N MET A 1 19.95 -3.93 10.00
CA MET A 1 18.88 -2.95 9.68
C MET A 1 17.76 -2.86 10.73
N LYS A 2 17.50 -1.67 11.30
CA LYS A 2 16.29 -1.32 12.08
C LYS A 2 15.36 -0.47 11.22
N MET A 3 14.06 -0.60 11.46
CA MET A 3 13.01 0.10 10.71
C MET A 3 12.05 0.81 11.66
N ALA A 4 11.62 2.01 11.28
CA ALA A 4 10.55 2.75 11.93
C ALA A 4 9.67 3.41 10.87
N ILE A 5 8.38 3.58 11.17
CA ILE A 5 7.42 4.27 10.32
C ILE A 5 6.82 5.41 11.14
N SER A 6 6.79 6.61 10.58
CA SER A 6 6.14 7.76 11.20
C SER A 6 4.70 7.92 10.73
N GLU A 7 3.90 8.65 11.50
CA GLU A 7 2.48 8.91 11.23
C GLU A 7 2.23 9.59 9.87
N ASP A 8 3.19 10.37 9.38
CA ASP A 8 3.16 11.03 8.08
C ASP A 8 3.39 10.06 6.89
N GLY A 9 3.59 8.77 7.16
CA GLY A 9 3.84 7.76 6.13
C GLY A 9 5.30 7.71 5.65
N THR A 10 6.25 8.29 6.39
CA THR A 10 7.69 8.16 6.10
C THR A 10 8.28 6.90 6.77
N LEU A 11 9.00 6.10 6.00
CA LEU A 11 9.77 4.95 6.46
C LEU A 11 11.23 5.35 6.69
N TYR A 12 11.77 4.98 7.86
CA TYR A 12 13.16 5.17 8.22
C TYR A 12 13.89 3.83 8.35
N LEU A 13 15.10 3.75 7.78
CA LEU A 13 16.02 2.63 8.00
C LEU A 13 17.34 3.10 8.61
N LYS A 14 17.79 2.38 9.64
CA LYS A 14 19.04 2.63 10.39
C LYS A 14 19.82 1.33 10.60
N ASP A 15 21.09 1.43 10.97
CA ASP A 15 21.95 0.30 11.33
C ASP A 15 22.02 -0.76 10.21
N LEU A 16 22.21 -0.31 8.96
CA LEU A 16 22.39 -1.17 7.80
C LEU A 16 23.85 -1.64 7.72
N SER A 17 24.07 -2.93 7.46
CA SER A 17 25.37 -3.45 7.02
C SER A 17 25.77 -2.85 5.65
N TYR A 18 27.03 -3.05 5.26
CA TYR A 18 27.53 -2.56 3.97
C TYR A 18 26.72 -3.10 2.77
N GLU A 19 26.41 -4.40 2.75
CA GLU A 19 25.61 -5.03 1.70
C GLU A 19 24.16 -4.53 1.68
N GLU A 20 23.54 -4.39 2.87
CA GLU A 20 22.21 -3.80 2.99
C GLU A 20 22.21 -2.36 2.45
N ASN A 21 23.26 -1.58 2.72
CA ASN A 21 23.42 -0.21 2.22
C ASN A 21 23.43 -0.15 0.69
N LEU A 22 24.22 -1.01 0.04
CA LEU A 22 24.28 -1.09 -1.42
C LEU A 22 22.93 -1.47 -2.03
N LYS A 23 22.21 -2.43 -1.43
CA LYS A 23 20.87 -2.83 -1.86
C LYS A 23 19.87 -1.69 -1.70
N VAL A 24 19.77 -1.06 -0.52
CA VAL A 24 18.81 0.03 -0.29
C VAL A 24 19.07 1.20 -1.24
N LYS A 25 20.34 1.55 -1.46
CA LYS A 25 20.73 2.60 -2.40
C LYS A 25 20.33 2.27 -3.84
N SER A 26 20.52 1.02 -4.29
CA SER A 26 20.19 0.61 -5.66
C SER A 26 18.70 0.59 -5.96
N TRP A 27 17.84 0.62 -4.93
CA TRP A 27 16.40 0.64 -5.14
C TRP A 27 15.88 1.98 -5.65
N GLY A 28 16.54 3.10 -5.33
CA GLY A 28 16.08 4.44 -5.71
C GLY A 28 14.78 4.90 -5.02
N LEU A 29 14.31 4.17 -4.00
CA LEU A 29 13.05 4.44 -3.29
C LEU A 29 13.23 5.26 -2.00
N MET A 30 14.48 5.44 -1.56
CA MET A 30 14.82 6.14 -0.31
C MET A 30 16.00 7.07 -0.53
N LYS A 31 16.07 8.15 0.25
CA LYS A 31 17.19 9.08 0.29
C LYS A 31 17.94 8.93 1.61
N TYR A 32 19.27 8.90 1.53
CA TYR A 32 20.10 8.94 2.73
C TYR A 32 20.15 10.36 3.28
N ASP A 33 19.87 10.53 4.56
CA ASP A 33 19.98 11.77 5.31
C ASP A 33 21.19 11.69 6.24
N SER A 34 22.23 12.46 5.91
CA SER A 34 23.50 12.47 6.65
C SER A 34 23.39 13.11 8.03
N LYS A 35 22.40 14.00 8.26
CA LYS A 35 22.22 14.68 9.55
C LYS A 35 21.75 13.70 10.62
N ILE A 36 20.77 12.86 10.27
CA ILE A 36 20.22 11.85 11.18
C ILE A 36 20.88 10.47 11.00
N LYS A 37 21.72 10.31 9.97
CA LYS A 37 22.41 9.06 9.59
C LYS A 37 21.43 7.90 9.33
N MET A 38 20.38 8.17 8.54
CA MET A 38 19.32 7.20 8.20
C MET A 38 18.90 7.32 6.74
N TYR A 39 18.39 6.23 6.17
CA TYR A 39 17.59 6.32 4.94
C TYR A 39 16.16 6.70 5.30
N LYS A 40 15.57 7.60 4.53
CA LYS A 40 14.15 7.96 4.63
C LYS A 40 13.47 7.97 3.26
N GLY A 41 12.22 7.55 3.20
CA GLY A 41 11.41 7.55 1.98
C GLY A 41 9.94 7.28 2.28
N PRO A 42 9.02 7.56 1.35
CA PRO A 42 7.61 7.26 1.56
C PRO A 42 7.39 5.76 1.71
N VAL A 43 6.58 5.36 2.68
CA VAL A 43 6.10 3.97 2.79
C VAL A 43 5.34 3.61 1.53
N SER A 44 5.71 2.49 0.92
CA SER A 44 5.02 1.95 -0.25
C SER A 44 5.02 0.43 -0.21
N TYR A 45 4.06 -0.18 -0.92
CA TYR A 45 4.00 -1.63 -1.09
C TYR A 45 5.33 -2.19 -1.64
N GLU A 46 5.89 -1.51 -2.65
CA GLU A 46 7.14 -1.93 -3.26
C GLU A 46 8.31 -1.86 -2.27
N LEU A 47 8.45 -0.76 -1.54
CA LEU A 47 9.51 -0.60 -0.55
C LEU A 47 9.43 -1.69 0.52
N LEU A 48 8.25 -1.93 1.09
CA LEU A 48 8.03 -2.98 2.09
C LEU A 48 8.35 -4.38 1.52
N LYS A 49 7.96 -4.68 0.27
CA LYS A 49 8.29 -5.94 -0.40
C LYS A 49 9.80 -6.12 -0.62
N ARG A 50 10.52 -5.05 -0.97
CA ARG A 50 11.98 -5.10 -1.14
C ARG A 50 12.68 -5.30 0.21
N ILE A 51 12.25 -4.59 1.26
CA ILE A 51 12.78 -4.76 2.62
C ILE A 51 12.53 -6.20 3.10
N GLN A 52 11.31 -6.73 2.92
CA GLN A 52 10.95 -8.10 3.33
C GLN A 52 11.86 -9.18 2.72
N LYS A 53 12.38 -8.96 1.50
CA LYS A 53 13.33 -9.88 0.84
C LYS A 53 14.73 -9.84 1.45
N VAL A 54 15.09 -8.74 2.13
CA VAL A 54 16.41 -8.57 2.77
C VAL A 54 16.34 -9.00 4.24
N ARG A 55 15.25 -8.66 4.93
CA ARG A 55 15.04 -8.96 6.35
C ARG A 55 13.55 -9.03 6.68
N PRO A 56 13.13 -9.81 7.70
CA PRO A 56 11.77 -9.70 8.23
C PRO A 56 11.39 -8.25 8.56
N LEU A 57 10.14 -7.89 8.26
CA LEU A 57 9.58 -6.58 8.58
C LEU A 57 9.30 -6.49 10.10
N SER A 58 9.17 -5.28 10.62
CA SER A 58 8.54 -5.08 11.93
C SER A 58 7.05 -5.48 11.88
N PRO A 59 6.41 -5.78 13.02
CA PRO A 59 4.98 -6.09 13.06
C PRO A 59 4.11 -5.03 12.36
N GLU A 60 4.44 -3.75 12.55
CA GLU A 60 3.80 -2.62 11.88
C GLU A 60 3.97 -2.67 10.35
N GLY A 61 5.20 -2.90 9.87
CA GLY A 61 5.47 -3.02 8.43
C GLY A 61 4.77 -4.22 7.81
N GLU A 62 4.65 -5.34 8.52
CA GLU A 62 3.86 -6.48 8.06
C GLU A 62 2.36 -6.16 7.98
N GLN A 63 1.82 -5.45 8.97
CA GLN A 63 0.42 -5.05 8.97
C GLN A 63 0.11 -4.14 7.79
N LEU A 64 0.97 -3.16 7.50
CA LEU A 64 0.84 -2.30 6.33
C LEU A 64 0.93 -3.09 5.03
N LEU A 65 1.90 -4.01 4.92
CA LEU A 65 2.04 -4.86 3.75
C LEU A 65 0.80 -5.74 3.52
N ARG A 66 0.24 -6.32 4.59
CA ARG A 66 -1.02 -7.07 4.55
C ARG A 66 -2.18 -6.18 4.11
N GLY A 67 -2.28 -4.97 4.66
CA GLY A 67 -3.30 -3.99 4.28
C GLY A 67 -3.23 -3.60 2.80
N TYR A 68 -2.02 -3.36 2.26
CA TYR A 68 -1.83 -3.10 0.83
C TYR A 68 -2.27 -4.28 -0.03
N LYS A 69 -1.88 -5.51 0.33
CA LYS A 69 -2.31 -6.71 -0.40
C LYS A 69 -3.82 -6.86 -0.38
N LYS A 70 -4.44 -6.69 0.79
CA LYS A 70 -5.89 -6.83 0.96
C LYS A 70 -6.66 -5.81 0.13
N ARG A 71 -6.24 -4.54 0.14
CA ARG A 71 -6.80 -3.50 -0.75
C ARG A 71 -6.65 -3.88 -2.22
N GLN A 72 -5.47 -4.35 -2.64
CA GLN A 72 -5.26 -4.78 -4.01
C GLN A 72 -6.19 -5.94 -4.40
N THR A 73 -6.33 -6.95 -3.53
CA THR A 73 -7.25 -8.07 -3.75
C THR A 73 -8.70 -7.61 -3.87
N ALA A 74 -9.16 -6.68 -3.04
CA ALA A 74 -10.51 -6.12 -3.12
C ALA A 74 -10.74 -5.34 -4.43
N VAL A 75 -9.76 -4.55 -4.88
CA VAL A 75 -9.80 -3.86 -6.18
C VAL A 75 -9.88 -4.87 -7.32
N ASP A 76 -9.05 -5.90 -7.29
CA ASP A 76 -9.03 -6.93 -8.33
C ASP A 76 -10.33 -7.75 -8.33
N TYR A 77 -10.93 -8.00 -7.17
CA TYR A 77 -12.24 -8.61 -7.05
C TYR A 77 -13.32 -7.77 -7.76
N VAL A 78 -13.43 -6.48 -7.40
CA VAL A 78 -14.41 -5.55 -8.02
C VAL A 78 -14.22 -5.42 -9.53
N ARG A 79 -12.96 -5.38 -9.99
CA ARG A 79 -12.64 -5.33 -11.43
C ARG A 79 -13.31 -6.48 -12.18
N ASN A 80 -13.28 -7.68 -11.60
CA ASN A 80 -13.71 -8.92 -12.22
C ASN A 80 -15.17 -9.31 -11.95
N LEU A 81 -15.92 -8.56 -11.13
CA LEU A 81 -17.35 -8.82 -10.91
C LEU A 81 -18.15 -8.71 -12.22
N ASP A 82 -19.08 -9.63 -12.49
CA ASP A 82 -19.93 -9.51 -13.69
C ASP A 82 -20.83 -8.28 -13.64
N SER A 83 -21.36 -7.96 -12.45
CA SER A 83 -22.21 -6.79 -12.21
C SER A 83 -21.68 -5.98 -11.02
N PRO A 84 -21.61 -4.63 -11.12
CA PRO A 84 -21.17 -3.80 -10.01
C PRO A 84 -22.21 -3.77 -8.89
N LYS A 85 -21.73 -3.58 -7.65
CA LYS A 85 -22.58 -3.51 -6.44
C LYS A 85 -23.00 -2.07 -6.09
N GLU A 86 -22.22 -1.06 -6.49
CA GLU A 86 -22.41 0.36 -6.13
C GLU A 86 -22.39 0.56 -4.60
N TYR A 87 -21.21 0.44 -3.98
CA TYR A 87 -21.07 0.49 -2.51
C TYR A 87 -21.51 1.84 -1.92
N ILE A 88 -21.20 2.92 -2.63
CA ILE A 88 -21.67 4.27 -2.34
C ILE A 88 -22.19 4.85 -3.64
N LYS A 89 -23.33 5.52 -3.60
CA LYS A 89 -23.89 6.20 -4.76
C LYS A 89 -22.96 7.32 -5.21
N ALA A 90 -22.54 7.29 -6.48
CA ALA A 90 -21.73 8.36 -7.04
C ALA A 90 -22.49 9.70 -7.04
N PRO A 91 -21.85 10.82 -6.67
CA PRO A 91 -22.50 12.13 -6.54
C PRO A 91 -22.68 12.82 -7.92
N VAL A 92 -23.34 12.13 -8.86
CA VAL A 92 -23.56 12.60 -10.23
C VAL A 92 -25.05 12.52 -10.59
N LYS A 93 -25.48 13.39 -11.52
CA LYS A 93 -26.89 13.43 -11.98
C LYS A 93 -27.21 12.36 -13.03
N GLY A 94 -26.23 12.00 -13.85
CA GLY A 94 -26.40 11.03 -14.94
C GLY A 94 -26.38 9.58 -14.46
N LYS A 95 -27.01 8.68 -15.22
CA LYS A 95 -26.86 7.23 -15.02
C LYS A 95 -25.48 6.80 -15.46
N LEU A 96 -24.77 6.09 -14.59
CA LEU A 96 -23.44 5.57 -14.89
C LEU A 96 -23.52 4.21 -15.60
N TYR A 97 -22.59 3.97 -16.52
CA TYR A 97 -22.36 2.65 -17.08
C TYR A 97 -21.66 1.74 -16.07
N SER A 98 -21.83 0.42 -16.20
CA SER A 98 -21.29 -0.56 -15.25
C SER A 98 -19.77 -0.42 -15.01
N HIS A 99 -18.99 -0.13 -16.06
CA HIS A 99 -17.55 0.08 -15.93
C HIS A 99 -17.19 1.34 -15.13
N GLN A 100 -18.03 2.38 -15.18
CA GLN A 100 -17.84 3.61 -14.39
C GLN A 100 -18.16 3.37 -12.92
N ILE A 101 -19.22 2.61 -12.63
CA ILE A 101 -19.56 2.20 -11.26
C ILE A 101 -18.41 1.36 -10.67
N LYS A 102 -17.89 0.37 -11.40
CA LYS A 102 -16.70 -0.39 -10.97
C LYS A 102 -15.50 0.50 -10.71
N ALA A 103 -15.22 1.46 -11.60
CA ALA A 103 -14.11 2.40 -11.41
C ALA A 103 -14.28 3.24 -10.15
N TYR A 104 -15.51 3.70 -9.87
CA TYR A 104 -15.84 4.42 -8.65
C TYR A 104 -15.66 3.55 -7.40
N ASP A 105 -16.23 2.35 -7.39
CA ASP A 105 -16.09 1.38 -6.30
C ASP A 105 -14.61 1.04 -6.02
N MET A 106 -13.80 0.81 -7.06
CA MET A 106 -12.35 0.59 -6.90
C MET A 106 -11.64 1.81 -6.29
N ALA A 107 -12.02 3.03 -6.69
CA ALA A 107 -11.43 4.25 -6.12
C ALA A 107 -11.78 4.39 -4.63
N LEU A 108 -13.02 4.11 -4.24
CA LEU A 108 -13.45 4.12 -2.83
C LEU A 108 -12.58 3.18 -1.97
N ILE A 109 -12.22 2.00 -2.49
CA ILE A 109 -11.35 1.05 -1.80
C ILE A 109 -9.91 1.58 -1.68
N VAL A 110 -9.36 2.12 -2.77
CA VAL A 110 -7.98 2.64 -2.81
C VAL A 110 -7.81 3.79 -1.82
N PHE A 111 -8.79 4.69 -1.75
CA PHE A 111 -8.78 5.84 -0.82
C PHE A 111 -9.28 5.50 0.58
N GLY A 112 -9.62 4.24 0.86
CA GLY A 112 -10.01 3.78 2.19
C GLY A 112 -11.38 4.26 2.66
N VAL A 113 -12.25 4.71 1.73
CA VAL A 113 -13.64 5.08 2.03
C VAL A 113 -14.50 3.83 2.22
N VAL A 114 -14.21 2.77 1.47
CA VAL A 114 -14.83 1.44 1.62
C VAL A 114 -13.76 0.47 2.09
N SER A 115 -14.05 -0.29 3.14
CA SER A 115 -13.10 -1.29 3.65
C SER A 115 -12.99 -2.46 2.69
N PRO A 116 -11.79 -3.02 2.46
CA PRO A 116 -11.64 -4.30 1.76
C PRO A 116 -12.48 -5.44 2.38
N ASP A 117 -12.74 -5.38 3.68
CA ASP A 117 -13.58 -6.35 4.40
C ASP A 117 -15.06 -6.28 4.01
N ASP A 118 -15.56 -5.13 3.57
CA ASP A 118 -16.95 -4.97 3.12
C ASP A 118 -17.16 -5.43 1.67
N VAL A 119 -16.05 -5.69 0.97
CA VAL A 119 -15.99 -5.95 -0.47
C VAL A 119 -15.70 -7.40 -0.75
N LEU A 120 -14.68 -7.94 -0.08
CA LEU A 120 -14.28 -9.33 -0.26
C LEU A 120 -15.34 -10.23 0.37
N PRO A 121 -15.73 -11.33 -0.30
CA PRO A 121 -16.57 -12.33 0.35
C PRO A 121 -15.85 -12.87 1.58
N ASP A 122 -16.60 -13.10 2.67
CA ASP A 122 -16.10 -13.87 3.80
C ASP A 122 -15.60 -15.21 3.25
N GLY A 123 -14.34 -15.52 3.53
CA GLY A 123 -13.72 -16.81 3.19
C GLY A 123 -14.30 -17.93 4.02
#